data_AF-A0A4S2HJZ3-F1
#
_entry.id   AF-A0A4S2HJZ3-F1
#
_cell.length_a   1.000
_cell.length_b   1.000
_cell.length_c   1.000
_cell.angle_alpha   90.00
_cell.angle_beta   90.00
_cell.angle_gamma   90.00
#
_symmetry.space_group_name_H-M   'P 1'
#
loop_
_entity.id
_entity.type
_entity.pdbx_description
1 polymer ?
#
loop_
_entity_poly.entity_id
_entity_poly.type
_entity_poly.pdbx_seq_one_letter_code
_entity_poly.pdbx_strand_id
1 'polypeptide(L)'
;MKDDAFKNELFLEETKRFYTTLINRHIHDPERRLKVFDPNSVYLPTKKIGKNNPKAAEIEADNTARQDWNRTADMALVSGIEESKIIEIKNEHVYDEATRSIQKHGWLPGLFRGIIQKAKEILMGLIRETEVPPKPTLSVDMAEYRKMQKLMVKVQDEARAVKQLMHGELPKLEKQLAETTGLFKGKERKALQEKIASLKQEIDRRMNRLPNILKEDGYPDVQAFKRTYDAATALVEQYNRDLAA
;
A
#
# COMPACT_ATOMS: atom_id res chain seq x y z
N MET A 1 6.64 61.64 -15.13
CA MET A 1 6.09 60.79 -16.21
C MET A 1 6.48 59.35 -15.92
N LYS A 2 5.59 58.37 -16.17
CA LYS A 2 6.02 56.96 -16.20
C LYS A 2 6.68 56.73 -17.55
N ASP A 3 7.90 56.20 -17.53
CA ASP A 3 8.65 55.88 -18.73
C ASP A 3 7.93 54.74 -19.50
N ASP A 4 7.61 55.00 -20.77
CA ASP A 4 6.86 54.07 -21.62
C ASP A 4 7.67 52.82 -21.99
N ALA A 5 8.99 52.83 -21.81
CA ALA A 5 9.82 51.64 -21.96
C ALA A 5 9.39 50.50 -21.02
N PHE A 6 8.93 50.81 -19.79
CA PHE A 6 8.44 49.82 -18.83
C PHE A 6 7.08 49.21 -19.18
N LYS A 7 6.42 49.71 -20.25
CA LYS A 7 5.19 49.11 -20.81
C LYS A 7 5.48 48.22 -22.02
N ASN A 8 6.71 48.23 -22.55
CA ASN A 8 7.09 47.41 -23.69
C ASN A 8 7.27 45.95 -23.26
N GLU A 9 6.57 45.03 -23.94
CA GLU A 9 6.56 43.60 -23.63
C GLU A 9 7.93 42.94 -23.84
N LEU A 10 8.67 43.35 -24.89
CA LEU A 10 10.02 42.84 -25.18
C LEU A 10 11.01 43.26 -24.08
N PHE A 11 10.94 44.51 -23.63
CA PHE A 11 11.79 45.02 -22.56
C PHE A 11 11.54 44.26 -21.24
N LEU A 12 10.27 43.98 -20.93
CA LEU A 12 9.89 43.20 -19.74
C LEU A 12 10.36 41.75 -19.82
N GLU A 13 10.26 41.11 -20.99
CA GLU A 13 10.75 39.74 -21.20
C GLU A 13 12.27 39.66 -21.04
N GLU A 14 13.00 40.56 -21.69
CA GLU A 14 14.46 40.65 -21.59
C GLU A 14 14.91 40.86 -20.14
N THR A 15 14.28 41.79 -19.44
CA THR A 15 14.60 42.09 -18.03
C THR A 15 14.34 40.87 -17.13
N LYS A 16 13.22 40.17 -17.31
CA LYS A 16 12.91 38.94 -16.55
C LYS A 16 13.95 37.85 -16.82
N ARG A 17 14.28 37.59 -18.08
CA ARG A 17 15.30 36.59 -18.48
C ARG A 17 16.67 36.95 -17.91
N PHE A 18 17.06 38.22 -17.97
CA PHE A 18 18.33 38.70 -17.42
C PHE A 18 18.44 38.41 -15.92
N TYR A 19 17.45 38.82 -15.12
CA TYR A 19 17.47 38.58 -13.68
C TYR A 19 17.40 37.10 -13.31
N THR A 20 16.56 36.29 -14.00
CA THR A 20 16.53 34.83 -13.78
C THR A 20 17.90 34.20 -14.07
N THR A 21 18.57 34.62 -15.16
CA THR A 21 19.91 34.13 -15.51
C THR A 21 20.94 34.54 -14.47
N LEU A 22 20.89 35.78 -13.99
CA LEU A 22 21.78 36.29 -12.96
C LEU A 22 21.64 35.50 -11.65
N ILE A 23 20.40 35.22 -11.23
CA ILE A 23 20.14 34.42 -10.02
C ILE A 23 20.63 32.97 -10.23
N ASN A 24 20.31 32.36 -11.36
CA ASN A 24 20.71 30.99 -11.69
C ASN A 24 22.23 30.79 -11.78
N ARG A 25 23.00 31.86 -12.04
CA ARG A 25 24.47 31.83 -11.99
C ARG A 25 25.01 31.45 -10.60
N HIS A 26 24.26 31.73 -9.54
CA HIS A 26 24.60 31.39 -8.17
C HIS A 26 24.07 30.02 -7.72
N ILE A 27 23.40 29.27 -8.60
CA ILE A 27 22.87 27.94 -8.31
C ILE A 27 23.74 26.89 -9.02
N HIS A 28 24.50 26.14 -8.23
CA HIS A 28 25.47 25.15 -8.73
C HIS A 28 24.83 23.90 -9.31
N ASP A 29 23.71 23.47 -8.72
CA ASP A 29 22.93 22.31 -9.19
C ASP A 29 22.00 22.74 -10.35
N PRO A 30 22.21 22.25 -11.59
CA PRO A 30 21.37 22.61 -12.73
C PRO A 30 19.90 22.28 -12.53
N GLU A 31 19.57 21.22 -11.77
CA GLU A 31 18.19 20.80 -11.51
C GLU A 31 17.45 21.76 -10.57
N ARG A 32 18.19 22.53 -9.77
CA ARG A 32 17.64 23.52 -8.83
C ARG A 32 17.54 24.93 -9.41
N ARG A 33 17.89 25.11 -10.68
CA ARG A 33 17.80 26.42 -11.33
C ARG A 33 16.34 26.86 -11.43
N LEU A 34 16.12 28.15 -11.18
CA LEU A 34 14.83 28.79 -11.29
C LEU A 34 14.32 28.74 -12.73
N LYS A 35 13.14 28.14 -12.93
CA LYS A 35 12.34 28.18 -14.17
C LYS A 35 11.21 29.22 -14.06
N VAL A 36 11.52 30.41 -13.55
CA VAL A 36 10.52 31.46 -13.29
C VAL A 36 10.20 32.20 -14.59
N PHE A 37 8.92 32.54 -14.79
CA PHE A 37 8.39 33.22 -15.98
C PHE A 37 8.42 32.38 -17.27
N ASP A 38 8.60 31.06 -17.17
CA ASP A 38 8.45 30.16 -18.31
C ASP A 38 6.94 29.90 -18.59
N PRO A 39 6.43 30.31 -19.77
CA PRO A 39 5.05 30.03 -20.17
C PRO A 39 4.73 28.52 -20.24
N ASN A 40 5.75 27.70 -20.49
CA ASN A 40 5.62 26.25 -20.60
C ASN A 40 5.77 25.52 -19.25
N SER A 41 5.96 26.25 -18.14
CA SER A 41 6.04 25.65 -16.81
C SER A 41 4.70 25.09 -16.33
N VAL A 42 4.73 24.26 -15.29
CA VAL A 42 3.51 23.73 -14.64
C VAL A 42 2.66 24.82 -13.95
N TYR A 43 3.22 26.00 -13.71
CA TYR A 43 2.62 27.04 -12.87
C TYR A 43 1.77 28.04 -13.66
N LEU A 44 0.73 28.54 -13.00
CA LEU A 44 -0.11 29.63 -13.49
C LEU A 44 0.40 30.98 -12.96
N PRO A 45 0.67 31.96 -13.85
CA PRO A 45 1.17 33.27 -13.47
C PRO A 45 0.06 34.14 -12.85
N THR A 46 0.36 34.76 -11.71
CA THR A 46 -0.56 35.69 -11.04
C THR A 46 -0.56 37.06 -11.71
N LYS A 47 -1.69 37.77 -11.60
CA LYS A 47 -1.85 39.13 -12.15
C LYS A 47 -1.52 40.17 -11.09
N LYS A 48 -0.77 41.21 -11.47
CA LYS A 48 -0.51 42.37 -10.61
C LYS A 48 -1.80 43.16 -10.37
N ILE A 49 -2.06 43.52 -9.11
CA ILE A 49 -3.18 44.39 -8.73
C ILE A 49 -2.66 45.83 -8.57
N GLY A 50 -3.22 46.75 -9.36
CA GLY A 50 -2.89 48.18 -9.29
C GLY A 50 -3.62 48.89 -8.16
N LYS A 51 -3.05 49.99 -7.66
CA LYS A 51 -3.70 50.88 -6.68
C LYS A 51 -5.00 51.43 -7.27
N ASN A 52 -6.11 51.35 -6.53
CA ASN A 52 -7.46 51.80 -6.91
C ASN A 52 -8.08 51.08 -8.13
N ASN A 53 -7.71 49.81 -8.40
CA ASN A 53 -8.35 49.05 -9.46
C ASN A 53 -9.79 48.65 -9.05
N PRO A 54 -10.83 49.03 -9.82
CA PRO A 54 -12.21 48.64 -9.50
C PRO A 54 -12.45 47.12 -9.53
N LYS A 55 -11.59 46.34 -10.20
CA LYS A 55 -11.62 44.87 -10.24
C LYS A 55 -10.63 44.20 -9.28
N ALA A 56 -10.10 44.93 -8.29
CA ALA A 56 -9.06 44.40 -7.39
C ALA A 56 -9.49 43.09 -6.71
N ALA A 57 -10.69 43.05 -6.12
CA ALA A 57 -11.22 41.87 -5.43
C ALA A 57 -11.40 40.65 -6.35
N GLU A 58 -11.80 40.88 -7.59
CA GLU A 58 -11.94 39.80 -8.58
C GLU A 58 -10.58 39.23 -9.01
N ILE A 59 -9.61 40.12 -9.27
CA ILE A 59 -8.24 39.69 -9.62
C ILE A 59 -7.58 38.97 -8.45
N GLU A 60 -7.83 39.41 -7.21
CA GLU A 60 -7.38 38.74 -5.99
C GLU A 60 -7.96 37.32 -5.90
N ALA A 61 -9.28 37.17 -6.05
CA ALA A 61 -9.92 35.86 -6.02
C ALA A 61 -9.40 34.91 -7.13
N ASP A 62 -9.19 35.44 -8.34
CA ASP A 62 -8.59 34.67 -9.44
C ASP A 62 -7.13 34.29 -9.15
N ASN A 63 -6.37 35.17 -8.50
CA ASN A 63 -4.99 34.88 -8.09
C ASN A 63 -4.94 33.80 -7.01
N THR A 64 -5.88 33.81 -6.06
CA THR A 64 -6.01 32.73 -5.07
C THR A 64 -6.24 31.39 -5.77
N ALA A 65 -7.11 31.33 -6.78
CA ALA A 65 -7.31 30.09 -7.56
C ALA A 65 -6.02 29.65 -8.27
N ARG A 66 -5.25 30.57 -8.86
CA ARG A 66 -3.94 30.24 -9.48
C ARG A 66 -2.93 29.71 -8.45
N GLN A 67 -2.89 30.30 -7.26
CA GLN A 67 -2.01 29.82 -6.18
C GLN A 67 -2.41 28.43 -5.70
N ASP A 68 -3.71 28.17 -5.62
CA ASP A 68 -4.26 26.85 -5.29
C ASP A 68 -3.84 25.79 -6.32
N TRP A 69 -3.96 26.10 -7.62
CA TRP A 69 -3.42 25.24 -8.68
C TRP A 69 -1.91 25.01 -8.51
N ASN A 70 -1.14 26.07 -8.29
CA ASN A 70 0.32 25.97 -8.15
C ASN A 70 0.71 25.06 -6.98
N ARG A 71 0.01 25.15 -5.84
CA ARG A 71 0.21 24.25 -4.70
C ARG A 71 -0.10 22.80 -5.05
N THR A 72 -1.18 22.54 -5.80
CA THR A 72 -1.52 21.19 -6.25
C THR A 72 -0.52 20.65 -7.27
N ALA A 73 0.02 21.50 -8.16
CA ALA A 73 1.10 21.13 -9.06
C ALA A 73 2.38 20.76 -8.29
N ASP A 74 2.74 21.50 -7.24
CA ASP A 74 3.86 21.15 -6.36
C ASP A 74 3.65 19.77 -5.71
N MET A 75 2.45 19.50 -5.19
CA MET A 75 2.12 18.18 -4.64
C MET A 75 2.27 17.08 -5.70
N ALA A 76 1.78 17.29 -6.91
CA ALA A 76 1.90 16.32 -8.00
C ALA A 76 3.36 15.99 -8.33
N LEU A 77 4.22 17.01 -8.41
CA LEU A 77 5.66 16.82 -8.63
C LEU A 77 6.30 16.01 -7.51
N VAL A 78 5.95 16.31 -6.24
CA VAL A 78 6.48 15.58 -5.08
C VAL A 78 5.99 14.12 -5.06
N SER A 79 4.75 13.87 -5.46
CA SER A 79 4.19 12.52 -5.58
C SER A 79 4.73 11.75 -6.80
N GLY A 80 5.65 12.32 -7.58
CA GLY A 80 6.32 11.65 -8.69
C GLY A 80 5.58 11.69 -10.02
N ILE A 81 4.57 12.56 -10.17
CA ILE A 81 3.89 12.77 -11.46
C ILE A 81 4.81 13.58 -12.38
N GLU A 82 5.00 13.09 -13.60
CA GLU A 82 5.81 13.74 -14.63
C GLU A 82 5.37 15.18 -14.95
N GLU A 83 6.33 16.12 -15.06
CA GLU A 83 6.09 17.54 -15.40
C GLU A 83 5.22 17.67 -16.67
N SER A 84 5.49 16.84 -17.68
CA SER A 84 4.76 16.83 -18.97
C SER A 84 3.27 16.53 -18.80
N LYS A 85 2.91 15.63 -17.87
CA LYS A 85 1.52 15.27 -17.62
C LYS A 85 0.77 16.39 -16.92
N ILE A 86 1.42 17.09 -15.98
CA ILE A 86 0.86 18.26 -15.31
C ILE A 86 0.64 19.39 -16.32
N ILE A 87 1.59 19.60 -17.24
CA ILE A 87 1.47 20.59 -18.33
C ILE A 87 0.31 20.26 -19.27
N GLU A 88 0.12 18.99 -19.63
CA GLU A 88 -1.00 18.52 -20.45
C GLU A 88 -2.35 18.87 -19.78
N ILE A 89 -2.53 18.51 -18.50
CA ILE A 89 -3.73 18.83 -17.73
C ILE A 89 -3.96 20.34 -17.66
N LYS A 90 -2.89 21.13 -17.42
CA LYS A 90 -2.96 22.59 -17.41
C LYS A 90 -3.46 23.14 -18.75
N ASN A 91 -2.91 22.67 -19.87
CA ASN A 91 -3.26 23.18 -21.19
C ASN A 91 -4.70 22.82 -21.55
N GLU A 92 -5.09 21.55 -21.40
CA GLU A 92 -6.41 21.08 -21.77
C GLU A 92 -7.52 21.62 -20.86
N HIS A 93 -7.32 21.56 -19.54
CA HIS A 93 -8.37 21.86 -18.58
C HIS A 93 -8.36 23.29 -18.05
N VAL A 94 -7.31 24.07 -18.31
CA VAL A 94 -7.27 25.50 -17.97
C VAL A 94 -7.31 26.38 -19.22
N TYR A 95 -6.31 26.29 -20.11
CA TYR A 95 -6.19 27.23 -21.22
C TYR A 95 -7.23 26.98 -22.32
N ASP A 96 -7.37 25.74 -22.76
CA ASP A 96 -8.33 25.38 -23.81
C ASP A 96 -9.76 25.56 -23.30
N GLU A 97 -10.03 25.12 -22.06
CA GLU A 97 -11.35 25.30 -21.45
C GLU A 97 -11.69 26.78 -21.22
N ALA A 98 -10.74 27.62 -20.80
CA ALA A 98 -10.97 29.06 -20.71
C ALA A 98 -11.26 29.68 -22.08
N THR A 99 -10.54 29.24 -23.12
CA THR A 99 -10.76 29.71 -24.50
C THR A 99 -12.15 29.32 -24.99
N ARG A 100 -12.54 28.05 -24.84
CA ARG A 100 -13.89 27.56 -25.18
C ARG A 100 -14.97 28.31 -24.43
N SER A 101 -14.77 28.54 -23.14
CA SER A 101 -15.75 29.21 -22.29
C SER A 101 -15.96 30.67 -22.68
N ILE A 102 -14.87 31.40 -22.96
CA ILE A 102 -14.93 32.79 -23.45
C ILE A 102 -15.63 32.86 -24.82
N GLN A 103 -15.33 31.94 -25.73
CA GLN A 103 -15.98 31.90 -27.05
C GLN A 103 -17.49 31.66 -26.95
N LYS A 104 -17.94 30.84 -25.98
CA LYS A 104 -19.35 30.44 -25.84
C LYS A 104 -20.18 31.42 -25.01
N HIS A 105 -19.62 31.96 -23.94
CA HIS A 105 -20.37 32.72 -22.93
C HIS A 105 -19.87 34.15 -22.74
N GLY A 106 -18.79 34.54 -23.42
CA GLY A 106 -18.08 35.78 -23.13
C GLY A 106 -17.35 35.72 -21.78
N TRP A 107 -16.89 36.88 -21.32
CA TRP A 107 -16.22 36.98 -20.03
C TRP A 107 -17.25 37.14 -18.91
N LEU A 108 -17.23 36.21 -17.95
CA LEU A 108 -18.12 36.21 -16.78
C LEU A 108 -17.30 36.15 -15.48
N PRO A 109 -17.66 36.94 -14.45
CA PRO A 109 -16.98 36.88 -13.15
C PRO A 109 -17.03 35.49 -12.53
N GLY A 110 -15.89 35.01 -12.04
CA GLY A 110 -15.78 33.72 -11.37
C GLY A 110 -15.75 32.47 -12.26
N LEU A 111 -16.00 32.61 -13.57
CA LEU A 111 -15.91 31.49 -14.52
C LEU A 111 -14.50 30.88 -14.54
N PHE A 112 -13.47 31.73 -14.54
CA PHE A 112 -12.07 31.29 -14.48
C PHE A 112 -11.80 30.45 -13.22
N ARG A 113 -12.32 30.86 -12.06
CA ARG A 113 -12.17 30.10 -10.80
C ARG A 113 -12.79 28.71 -10.89
N GLY A 114 -13.96 28.58 -11.50
CA GLY A 114 -14.61 27.29 -11.73
C GLY A 114 -13.80 26.36 -12.64
N ILE A 115 -13.16 26.91 -13.67
CA ILE A 115 -12.27 26.16 -14.56
C ILE A 115 -11.05 25.65 -13.79
N ILE A 116 -10.39 26.53 -13.03
CA ILE A 116 -9.25 26.13 -12.19
C ILE A 116 -9.62 25.06 -11.17
N GLN A 117 -10.79 25.19 -10.53
CA GLN A 117 -11.26 24.21 -9.56
C GLN A 117 -11.44 22.81 -10.18
N LYS A 118 -12.03 22.73 -11.39
CA LYS A 118 -12.16 21.46 -12.11
C LYS A 118 -10.81 20.86 -12.50
N ALA A 119 -9.90 21.68 -13.05
CA ALA A 119 -8.56 21.22 -13.40
C ALA A 119 -7.80 20.71 -12.16
N LYS A 120 -7.92 21.41 -11.03
CA LYS A 120 -7.35 21.01 -9.74
C LYS A 120 -7.91 19.66 -9.26
N GLU A 121 -9.22 19.44 -9.39
CA GLU A 121 -9.85 18.15 -9.03
C GLU A 121 -9.30 16.98 -9.84
N ILE A 122 -9.08 17.18 -11.15
CA ILE A 122 -8.47 16.17 -12.03
C ILE A 122 -7.05 15.84 -11.56
N LEU A 123 -6.23 16.87 -11.32
CA LEU A 123 -4.86 16.68 -10.86
C LEU A 123 -4.79 16.02 -9.47
N MET A 124 -5.68 16.40 -8.54
CA MET A 124 -5.78 15.74 -7.23
C MET A 124 -6.21 14.28 -7.33
N GLY A 125 -7.05 13.93 -8.31
CA GLY A 125 -7.40 12.53 -8.59
C GLY A 125 -6.15 11.72 -8.97
N LEU A 126 -5.34 12.25 -9.88
CA LEU A 126 -4.09 11.62 -10.31
C LEU A 126 -3.08 11.46 -9.16
N ILE A 127 -2.96 12.48 -8.29
CA ILE A 127 -2.13 12.41 -7.08
C ILE A 127 -2.57 11.23 -6.20
N ARG A 128 -3.87 11.09 -5.95
CA ARG A 128 -4.40 9.99 -5.12
C ARG A 128 -4.12 8.63 -5.73
N GLU A 129 -4.27 8.48 -7.04
CA GLU A 129 -3.94 7.23 -7.73
C GLU A 129 -2.45 6.87 -7.62
N THR A 130 -1.58 7.88 -7.60
CA THR A 130 -0.13 7.71 -7.49
C THR A 130 0.31 7.43 -6.04
N GLU A 131 -0.39 8.01 -5.05
CA GLU A 131 -0.12 7.80 -3.62
C GLU A 131 -0.70 6.49 -3.07
N VAL A 132 -1.79 5.97 -3.65
CA VAL A 132 -2.38 4.70 -3.23
C VAL A 132 -1.52 3.55 -3.74
N PRO A 133 -0.88 2.75 -2.86
CA PRO A 133 -0.14 1.58 -3.31
C PRO A 133 -1.09 0.62 -4.03
N PRO A 134 -0.64 -0.05 -5.10
CA PRO A 134 -1.46 -0.99 -5.83
C PRO A 134 -2.00 -2.06 -4.88
N LYS A 135 -3.27 -2.44 -5.06
CA LYS A 135 -3.91 -3.47 -4.25
C LYS A 135 -3.01 -4.72 -4.21
N PRO A 136 -2.65 -5.25 -3.04
CA PRO A 136 -1.81 -6.43 -2.95
C PRO A 136 -2.48 -7.60 -3.68
N THR A 137 -1.69 -8.51 -4.23
CA THR A 137 -2.20 -9.71 -4.91
C THR A 137 -1.75 -10.94 -4.14
N LEU A 138 -2.69 -11.84 -3.84
CA LEU A 138 -2.39 -13.09 -3.16
C LEU A 138 -2.02 -14.14 -4.21
N SER A 139 -0.79 -14.65 -4.16
CA SER A 139 -0.28 -15.68 -5.07
C SER A 139 -0.62 -17.12 -4.65
N VAL A 140 -1.31 -17.30 -3.51
CA VAL A 140 -1.68 -18.60 -2.95
C VAL A 140 -3.09 -18.99 -3.39
N ASP A 141 -3.27 -20.25 -3.83
CA ASP A 141 -4.60 -20.82 -4.01
C ASP A 141 -5.29 -21.01 -2.65
N MET A 142 -6.32 -20.21 -2.39
CA MET A 142 -7.08 -20.23 -1.15
C MET A 142 -7.90 -21.52 -0.95
N ALA A 143 -8.26 -22.25 -2.02
CA ALA A 143 -8.93 -23.53 -1.90
C ALA A 143 -7.96 -24.60 -1.39
N GLU A 144 -6.77 -24.64 -1.97
CA GLU A 144 -5.68 -25.53 -1.55
C GLU A 144 -5.23 -25.21 -0.12
N TYR A 145 -5.01 -23.93 0.21
CA TYR A 145 -4.62 -23.52 1.55
C TYR A 145 -5.65 -23.95 2.62
N ARG A 146 -6.95 -23.78 2.35
CA ARG A 146 -8.01 -24.27 3.26
C ARG A 146 -8.00 -25.78 3.44
N LYS A 147 -7.66 -26.54 2.39
CA LYS A 147 -7.48 -28.00 2.47
C LYS A 147 -6.30 -28.33 3.39
N MET A 148 -5.17 -27.66 3.21
CA MET A 148 -3.98 -27.82 4.05
C MET A 148 -4.26 -27.43 5.52
N GLN A 149 -5.02 -26.37 5.78
CA GLN A 149 -5.44 -26.01 7.14
C GLN A 149 -6.21 -27.13 7.83
N LYS A 150 -7.20 -27.73 7.15
CA LYS A 150 -7.97 -28.87 7.69
C LYS A 150 -7.07 -30.07 7.99
N LEU A 151 -6.11 -30.34 7.12
CA LEU A 151 -5.13 -31.41 7.32
C LEU A 151 -4.21 -31.12 8.52
N MET A 152 -3.71 -29.90 8.63
CA MET A 152 -2.85 -29.49 9.74
C MET A 152 -3.55 -29.64 11.09
N VAL A 153 -4.82 -29.24 11.18
CA VAL A 153 -5.64 -29.45 12.39
C VAL A 153 -5.75 -30.94 12.75
N LYS A 154 -6.09 -31.80 11.79
CA LYS A 154 -6.17 -33.26 12.01
C LYS A 154 -4.85 -33.86 12.50
N VAL A 155 -3.74 -33.48 11.87
CA VAL A 155 -2.39 -33.94 12.26
C VAL A 155 -2.04 -33.46 13.66
N GLN A 156 -2.35 -32.22 14.01
CA GLN A 156 -2.08 -31.67 15.34
C GLN A 156 -2.93 -32.34 16.43
N ASP A 157 -4.21 -32.59 16.16
CA ASP A 157 -5.11 -33.27 17.10
C ASP A 157 -4.65 -34.70 17.39
N GLU A 158 -4.30 -35.46 16.34
CA GLU A 158 -3.78 -36.82 16.52
C GLU A 158 -2.41 -36.82 17.21
N ALA A 159 -1.53 -35.86 16.89
CA ALA A 159 -0.23 -35.72 17.58
C ALA A 159 -0.40 -35.36 19.06
N ARG A 160 -1.40 -34.54 19.40
CA ARG A 160 -1.74 -34.21 20.79
C ARG A 160 -2.27 -35.44 21.54
N ALA A 161 -3.09 -36.27 20.91
CA ALA A 161 -3.57 -37.52 21.49
C ALA A 161 -2.40 -38.49 21.77
N VAL A 162 -1.49 -38.68 20.81
CA VAL A 162 -0.26 -39.47 21.00
C VAL A 162 0.56 -38.93 22.16
N LYS A 163 0.77 -37.61 22.22
CA LYS A 163 1.52 -36.96 23.31
C LYS A 163 0.90 -37.21 24.68
N GLN A 164 -0.43 -37.18 24.80
CA GLN A 164 -1.15 -37.46 26.04
C GLN A 164 -1.00 -38.91 26.49
N LEU A 165 -1.09 -39.88 25.56
CA LEU A 165 -0.90 -41.29 25.87
C LEU A 165 0.55 -41.58 26.29
N MET A 166 1.52 -41.07 25.52
CA MET A 166 2.96 -41.31 25.74
C MET A 166 3.50 -40.66 27.01
N HIS A 167 3.14 -39.40 27.28
CA HIS A 167 3.74 -38.64 28.39
C HIS A 167 2.79 -38.45 29.58
N GLY A 168 1.50 -38.78 29.42
CA GLY A 168 0.50 -38.65 30.48
C GLY A 168 0.12 -39.99 31.08
N GLU A 169 -0.43 -40.90 30.28
CA GLU A 169 -1.03 -42.15 30.77
C GLU A 169 -0.01 -43.28 30.96
N LEU A 170 0.87 -43.48 29.99
CA LEU A 170 1.86 -44.55 30.01
C LEU A 170 2.78 -44.48 31.26
N PRO A 171 3.38 -43.33 31.62
CA PRO A 171 4.25 -43.23 32.79
C PRO A 171 3.50 -43.47 34.11
N LYS A 172 2.22 -43.11 34.19
CA LYS A 172 1.39 -43.35 35.38
C LYS A 172 1.17 -44.84 35.59
N LEU A 173 0.86 -45.59 34.53
CA LEU A 173 0.69 -47.04 34.59
C LEU A 173 2.01 -47.75 34.90
N GLU A 174 3.12 -47.32 34.31
CA GLU A 174 4.45 -47.88 34.60
C GLU A 174 4.86 -47.63 36.07
N LYS A 175 4.58 -46.44 36.60
CA LYS A 175 4.77 -46.12 38.02
C LYS A 175 3.89 -47.00 38.93
N GLN A 176 2.60 -47.15 38.61
CA GLN A 176 1.69 -48.02 39.36
C GLN A 176 2.18 -49.47 39.35
N LEU A 177 2.68 -49.97 38.23
CA LEU A 177 3.25 -51.31 38.14
C LEU A 177 4.48 -51.47 39.06
N ALA A 178 5.36 -50.47 39.09
CA ALA A 178 6.54 -50.46 39.95
C ALA A 178 6.18 -50.42 41.45
N GLU A 179 5.15 -49.67 41.83
CA GLU A 179 4.66 -49.57 43.22
C GLU A 179 3.90 -50.82 43.70
N THR A 180 3.45 -51.67 42.77
CA THR A 180 2.69 -52.89 43.07
C THR A 180 3.64 -54.03 43.51
N THR A 181 4.45 -53.82 44.54
CA THR A 181 5.35 -54.84 45.13
C THR A 181 4.69 -55.55 46.32
N GLY A 182 4.70 -56.89 46.33
CA GLY A 182 4.01 -57.73 47.31
C GLY A 182 3.70 -59.14 46.80
N LEU A 183 3.82 -60.17 47.66
CA LEU A 183 3.76 -61.59 47.30
C LEU A 183 2.40 -62.03 46.71
N PHE A 184 1.30 -61.37 47.09
CA PHE A 184 -0.07 -61.73 46.68
C PHE A 184 -0.62 -60.87 45.51
N LYS A 185 0.16 -59.93 44.96
CA LYS A 185 -0.31 -58.99 43.92
C LYS A 185 -0.07 -59.46 42.47
N GLY A 186 0.16 -60.76 42.25
CA GLY A 186 0.49 -61.31 40.92
C GLY A 186 -0.58 -61.02 39.85
N LYS A 187 -1.87 -61.11 40.22
CA LYS A 187 -2.99 -60.85 39.30
C LYS A 187 -3.08 -59.36 38.89
N GLU A 188 -2.89 -58.45 39.85
CA GLU A 188 -2.89 -57.00 39.59
C GLU A 188 -1.71 -56.57 38.71
N ARG A 189 -0.51 -57.11 38.95
CA ARG A 189 0.66 -56.85 38.08
C ARG A 189 0.41 -57.30 36.66
N LYS A 190 -0.13 -58.50 36.47
CA LYS A 190 -0.43 -59.04 35.13
C LYS A 190 -1.45 -58.15 34.40
N ALA A 191 -2.50 -57.70 35.09
CA ALA A 191 -3.48 -56.79 34.52
C ALA A 191 -2.88 -55.41 34.15
N LEU A 192 -1.96 -54.87 34.96
CA LEU A 192 -1.24 -53.62 34.64
C LEU A 192 -0.30 -53.79 33.44
N GLN A 193 0.41 -54.92 33.36
CA GLN A 193 1.27 -55.26 32.22
C GLN A 193 0.48 -55.36 30.92
N GLU A 194 -0.67 -56.03 30.93
CA GLU A 194 -1.57 -56.13 29.77
C GLU A 194 -2.09 -54.75 29.33
N LYS A 195 -2.48 -53.90 30.28
CA LYS A 195 -2.89 -52.50 29.98
C LYS A 195 -1.76 -51.69 29.36
N ILE A 196 -0.54 -51.77 29.91
CA ILE A 196 0.64 -51.08 29.36
C ILE A 196 0.94 -51.57 27.94
N ALA A 197 0.88 -52.88 27.70
CA ALA A 197 1.11 -53.45 26.38
C ALA A 197 0.07 -52.98 25.36
N SER A 198 -1.21 -52.99 25.73
CA SER A 198 -2.31 -52.46 24.91
C SER A 198 -2.12 -50.97 24.60
N LEU A 199 -1.75 -50.18 25.61
CA LEU A 199 -1.50 -48.74 25.44
C LEU A 199 -0.31 -48.46 24.52
N LYS A 200 0.78 -49.23 24.61
CA LYS A 200 1.93 -49.14 23.69
C LYS A 200 1.51 -49.46 22.26
N GLN A 201 0.71 -50.51 22.03
CA GLN A 201 0.17 -50.81 20.71
C GLN A 201 -0.72 -49.70 20.16
N GLU A 202 -1.54 -49.06 21.00
CA GLU A 202 -2.38 -47.94 20.59
C GLU A 202 -1.55 -46.71 20.21
N ILE A 203 -0.48 -46.41 20.97
CA ILE A 203 0.48 -45.36 20.63
C ILE A 203 1.11 -45.63 19.26
N ASP A 204 1.61 -46.85 19.02
CA ASP A 204 2.22 -47.22 17.75
C ASP A 204 1.24 -47.09 16.58
N ARG A 205 -0.01 -47.53 16.77
CA ARG A 205 -1.08 -47.39 15.76
C ARG A 205 -1.33 -45.92 15.41
N ARG A 206 -1.47 -45.06 16.41
CA ARG A 206 -1.71 -43.63 16.20
C ARG A 206 -0.51 -42.91 15.60
N MET A 207 0.71 -43.29 16.00
CA MET A 207 1.94 -42.80 15.35
C MET A 207 1.96 -43.16 13.87
N ASN A 208 1.60 -44.39 13.50
CA ASN A 208 1.51 -44.82 12.11
C ASN A 208 0.39 -44.11 11.33
N ARG A 209 -0.64 -43.59 12.02
CA ARG A 209 -1.75 -42.86 11.40
C ARG A 209 -1.37 -41.43 10.99
N LEU A 210 -0.49 -40.75 11.73
CA LEU A 210 -0.07 -39.37 11.45
C LEU A 210 0.37 -39.13 10.00
N PRO A 211 1.32 -39.90 9.42
CA PRO A 211 1.69 -39.73 8.02
C PRO A 211 0.58 -40.16 7.04
N ASN A 212 -0.31 -41.07 7.43
CA ASN A 212 -1.39 -41.53 6.56
C ASN A 212 -2.45 -40.44 6.31
N ILE A 213 -2.74 -39.60 7.31
CA ILE A 213 -3.64 -38.43 7.18
C ILE A 213 -3.22 -37.53 6.02
N LEU A 214 -1.90 -37.36 5.84
CA LEU A 214 -1.34 -36.53 4.78
C LEU A 214 -1.27 -37.27 3.44
N LYS A 215 -0.88 -38.56 3.45
CA LYS A 215 -0.77 -39.39 2.24
C LYS A 215 -2.09 -39.55 1.51
N GLU A 216 -3.20 -39.72 2.24
CA GLU A 216 -4.55 -39.82 1.68
C GLU A 216 -4.91 -38.61 0.79
N ASP A 217 -4.32 -37.45 1.07
CA ASP A 217 -4.57 -36.20 0.35
C ASP A 217 -3.43 -35.78 -0.60
N GLY A 218 -2.48 -36.67 -0.85
CA GLY A 218 -1.39 -36.48 -1.81
C GLY A 218 -0.09 -35.93 -1.22
N TYR A 219 0.04 -35.86 0.11
CA TYR A 219 1.23 -35.35 0.79
C TYR A 219 2.05 -36.50 1.41
N PRO A 220 3.09 -37.01 0.72
CA PRO A 220 3.83 -38.19 1.17
C PRO A 220 4.79 -37.92 2.34
N ASP A 221 5.22 -36.67 2.52
CA ASP A 221 6.16 -36.23 3.54
C ASP A 221 5.56 -35.12 4.43
N VAL A 222 5.57 -35.39 5.74
CA VAL A 222 5.09 -34.49 6.79
C VAL A 222 5.92 -33.21 6.84
N GLN A 223 7.24 -33.30 6.65
CA GLN A 223 8.13 -32.14 6.74
C GLN A 223 7.96 -31.23 5.53
N ALA A 224 7.90 -31.80 4.33
CA ALA A 224 7.55 -31.06 3.11
C ALA A 224 6.20 -30.35 3.24
N PHE A 225 5.16 -31.06 3.70
CA PHE A 225 3.82 -30.48 3.94
C PHE A 225 3.88 -29.32 4.94
N LYS A 226 4.60 -29.47 6.05
CA LYS A 226 4.72 -28.39 7.04
C LYS A 226 5.38 -27.15 6.44
N ARG A 227 6.45 -27.32 5.65
CA ARG A 227 7.14 -26.21 4.98
C ARG A 227 6.23 -25.47 4.00
N THR A 228 5.49 -26.21 3.17
CA THR A 228 4.56 -25.60 2.21
C THR A 228 3.41 -24.90 2.93
N TYR A 229 2.88 -25.49 4.00
CA TYR A 229 1.84 -24.88 4.82
C TYR A 229 2.32 -23.58 5.48
N ASP A 230 3.49 -23.60 6.11
CA ASP A 230 4.05 -22.43 6.79
C ASP A 230 4.34 -21.29 5.80
N ALA A 231 4.86 -21.61 4.61
CA ALA A 231 5.08 -20.64 3.54
C ALA A 231 3.77 -20.03 3.02
N ALA A 232 2.75 -20.84 2.76
CA ALA A 232 1.43 -20.36 2.34
C ALA A 232 0.78 -19.49 3.42
N THR A 233 0.92 -19.88 4.69
CA THR A 233 0.40 -19.12 5.85
C THR A 233 1.05 -17.75 5.92
N ALA A 234 2.38 -17.67 5.80
CA ALA A 234 3.13 -16.42 5.83
C ALA A 234 2.69 -15.46 4.70
N LEU A 235 2.46 -15.98 3.49
CA LEU A 235 1.97 -15.18 2.36
C LEU A 235 0.55 -14.65 2.60
N VAL A 236 -0.35 -15.47 3.14
CA VAL A 236 -1.72 -15.05 3.47
C VAL A 236 -1.71 -14.01 4.59
N GLU A 237 -0.88 -14.19 5.62
CA GLU A 237 -0.72 -13.22 6.72
C GLU A 237 -0.11 -11.90 6.25
N GLN A 238 0.86 -11.95 5.34
CA GLN A 238 1.41 -10.74 4.72
C GLN A 238 0.36 -10.00 3.89
N TYR A 239 -0.36 -10.71 3.01
CA TYR A 239 -1.45 -10.14 2.23
C TYR A 239 -2.52 -9.47 3.12
N ASN A 240 -2.90 -10.11 4.23
CA ASN A 240 -3.87 -9.53 5.16
C ASN A 240 -3.34 -8.28 5.89
N ARG A 241 -2.03 -8.23 6.19
CA ARG A 241 -1.39 -7.02 6.75
C ARG A 241 -1.35 -5.89 5.73
N ASP A 242 -0.96 -6.19 4.49
CA ASP A 242 -0.88 -5.22 3.41
C ASP A 242 -2.26 -4.66 3.03
N LEU A 243 -3.34 -5.44 3.19
CA LEU A 243 -4.72 -4.97 3.03
C LEU A 243 -5.20 -4.08 4.18
N ALA A 244 -4.60 -4.18 5.36
CA ALA A 244 -5.02 -3.45 6.57
C ALA A 244 -4.22 -2.16 6.81
N ALA A 245 -3.13 -1.96 6.06
CA ALA A 245 -2.29 -0.76 6.06
C ALA A 245 -2.89 0.33 5.18
#